data_AF-A0A1Y0CWN6-F1
#
_entry.id   AF-A0A1Y0CWN6-F1
#
_cell.length_a   1.000
_cell.length_b   1.000
_cell.length_c   1.000
_cell.angle_alpha   90.00
_cell.angle_beta   90.00
_cell.angle_gamma   90.00
#
_symmetry.space_group_name_H-M   'P 1'
#
loop_
_entity.id
_entity.type
_entity.pdbx_description
1 polymer ?
#
loop_
_entity_poly.entity_id
_entity_poly.type
_entity_poly.pdbx_seq_one_letter_code
_entity_poly.pdbx_strand_id
1 'polypeptide(L)'
;MLNKRGLLIALLLWPLVACSQQPTGGPKAAKNHLYAVGYAPISLQQPQDPQQKLLHAMRASKLDAYRELTEQLSGVLTSSSSVTNSNILQDGPVTNSSRGVVRGARVVNSYPDGDMYITELELDLKLYENLRLGR
;
A
#
# COMPACT_ATOMS: atom_id res chain seq x y z
N MET A 1 -63.58 20.76 -29.33
CA MET A 1 -62.70 21.88 -28.93
C MET A 1 -62.08 21.51 -27.59
N LEU A 2 -60.89 20.89 -27.62
CA LEU A 2 -60.26 20.24 -26.46
C LEU A 2 -59.13 21.15 -25.93
N ASN A 3 -59.22 21.49 -24.65
CA ASN A 3 -58.44 22.54 -23.99
C ASN A 3 -56.92 22.29 -23.98
N LYS A 4 -56.17 23.17 -24.64
CA LYS A 4 -54.69 23.21 -24.73
C LYS A 4 -53.95 23.58 -23.42
N ARG A 5 -54.56 23.39 -22.25
CA ARG A 5 -54.00 23.88 -20.97
C ARG A 5 -53.25 22.82 -20.15
N GLY A 6 -53.19 21.58 -20.62
CA GLY A 6 -52.41 20.49 -19.99
C GLY A 6 -51.07 20.19 -20.66
N LEU A 7 -50.65 20.94 -21.67
CA LEU A 7 -49.50 20.61 -22.53
C LEU A 7 -48.16 21.26 -22.09
N LEU A 8 -48.07 21.76 -20.85
CA LEU A 8 -46.90 22.53 -20.40
C LEU A 8 -46.19 21.93 -19.16
N ILE A 9 -46.51 20.70 -18.76
CA ILE A 9 -45.89 20.02 -17.61
C ILE A 9 -45.34 18.64 -18.01
N ALA A 10 -44.66 18.56 -19.15
CA ALA A 10 -44.03 17.32 -19.61
C ALA A 10 -42.63 17.53 -20.20
N LEU A 11 -41.94 18.61 -19.81
CA LEU A 11 -40.62 18.97 -20.36
C LEU A 11 -39.60 19.38 -19.28
N LEU A 12 -39.61 18.71 -18.13
CA LEU A 12 -38.69 19.05 -17.02
C LEU A 12 -38.32 17.86 -16.13
N LEU A 13 -38.08 16.68 -16.71
CA LEU A 13 -37.48 15.54 -16.00
C LEU A 13 -36.80 14.56 -16.98
N TRP A 14 -35.69 15.01 -17.58
CA TRP A 14 -34.65 14.11 -18.09
C TRP A 14 -33.57 14.00 -17.00
N PRO A 15 -33.49 12.92 -16.21
CA PRO A 15 -32.21 12.52 -15.67
C PRO A 15 -31.47 11.82 -16.82
N LEU A 16 -30.62 12.58 -17.52
CA LEU A 16 -29.54 11.99 -18.29
C LEU A 16 -28.61 11.32 -17.28
N VAL A 17 -28.85 10.03 -17.06
CA VAL A 17 -27.90 9.11 -16.42
C VAL A 17 -26.68 9.06 -17.33
N ALA A 18 -25.74 9.96 -17.10
CA ALA A 18 -24.40 9.88 -17.63
C ALA A 18 -23.70 8.75 -16.86
N CYS A 19 -23.72 7.54 -17.44
CA CYS A 19 -22.83 6.48 -17.02
C CYS A 19 -21.43 6.88 -17.48
N SER A 20 -20.64 7.47 -16.58
CA SER A 20 -19.21 7.70 -16.80
C SER A 20 -18.48 6.36 -16.79
N GLN A 21 -18.40 5.72 -17.97
CA GLN A 21 -17.49 4.60 -18.20
C GLN A 21 -16.06 5.12 -18.22
N GLN A 22 -15.43 5.21 -17.05
CA GLN A 22 -13.99 5.36 -16.94
C GLN A 22 -13.35 4.05 -17.44
N PRO A 23 -12.48 4.07 -18.46
CA PRO A 23 -11.78 2.86 -18.89
C PRO A 23 -10.92 2.37 -17.72
N THR A 24 -11.30 1.23 -17.15
CA THR A 24 -10.52 0.56 -16.12
C THR A 24 -9.22 0.07 -16.75
N GLY A 25 -8.16 0.80 -16.45
CA GLY A 25 -6.78 0.32 -16.35
C GLY A 25 -6.33 -0.69 -17.42
N GLY A 26 -5.66 -0.19 -18.46
CA GLY A 26 -4.70 -1.02 -19.19
C GLY A 26 -3.70 -1.67 -18.23
N PRO A 27 -3.01 -2.76 -18.64
CA PRO A 27 -2.12 -3.51 -17.78
C PRO A 27 -1.06 -2.56 -17.21
N LYS A 28 -1.24 -2.14 -15.94
CA LYS A 28 -0.18 -1.48 -15.19
C LYS A 28 0.92 -2.53 -15.13
N ALA A 29 2.03 -2.27 -15.83
CA ALA A 29 3.23 -3.10 -15.73
C ALA A 29 3.44 -3.40 -14.25
N ALA A 30 3.32 -4.68 -13.88
CA ALA A 30 3.42 -5.09 -12.49
C ALA A 30 4.79 -4.63 -12.02
N LYS A 31 4.83 -3.60 -11.15
CA LYS A 31 6.07 -3.21 -10.50
C LYS A 31 6.52 -4.42 -9.70
N ASN A 32 7.60 -5.05 -10.16
CA ASN A 32 8.16 -6.24 -9.53
C ASN A 32 8.85 -5.92 -8.19
N HIS A 33 8.85 -4.65 -7.79
CA HIS A 33 9.49 -4.14 -6.60
C HIS A 33 8.49 -3.36 -5.75
N LEU A 34 8.54 -3.55 -4.44
CA LEU A 34 7.88 -2.73 -3.44
C LEU A 34 8.90 -1.80 -2.77
N TYR A 35 8.42 -0.62 -2.40
CA TYR A 35 9.22 0.42 -1.76
C TYR A 35 8.49 0.93 -0.53
N ALA A 36 9.21 1.12 0.56
CA ALA A 36 8.67 1.65 1.80
C ALA A 36 9.64 2.64 2.44
N VAL A 37 9.11 3.63 3.13
CA VAL A 37 9.91 4.69 3.78
C VAL A 37 9.44 4.85 5.21
N GLY A 38 10.35 4.61 6.15
CA GLY A 38 10.09 4.78 7.57
C GLY A 38 10.72 6.03 8.12
N TYR A 39 10.02 6.62 9.09
CA TYR A 39 10.40 7.91 9.66
C TYR A 39 10.47 7.81 11.18
N ALA A 40 11.45 8.47 11.79
CA ALA A 40 11.51 8.62 13.24
C ALA A 40 12.12 9.95 13.67
N PRO A 41 11.43 10.75 14.50
CA PRO A 41 11.98 11.98 15.03
C PRO A 41 13.10 11.69 16.03
N ILE A 42 14.27 12.30 15.85
CA ILE A 42 15.48 12.14 16.67
C ILE A 42 15.25 12.77 18.05
N SER A 43 14.68 13.97 18.11
CA SER A 43 14.44 14.71 19.36
C SER A 43 13.59 13.93 20.37
N LEU A 44 12.61 13.15 19.90
CA LEU A 44 11.65 12.39 20.72
C LEU A 44 12.20 11.05 21.23
N GLN A 45 13.35 10.61 20.75
CA GLN A 45 13.94 9.36 21.23
C GLN A 45 14.52 9.52 22.64
N GLN A 46 14.51 8.43 23.40
CA GLN A 46 15.17 8.31 24.71
C GLN A 46 16.38 7.39 24.57
N PRO A 47 17.49 7.54 25.32
CA PRO A 47 17.76 8.48 26.42
C PRO A 47 18.04 9.91 25.95
N GLN A 48 18.43 10.82 26.86
CA GLN A 48 18.72 12.21 26.49
C GLN A 48 20.00 12.39 25.66
N ASP A 49 20.94 11.43 25.71
CA ASP A 49 22.20 11.50 24.98
C ASP A 49 21.97 11.60 23.45
N PRO A 50 22.50 12.63 22.77
CA PRO A 50 22.24 12.86 21.35
C PRO A 50 22.65 11.70 20.44
N GLN A 51 23.75 11.00 20.75
CA GLN A 51 24.23 9.88 19.94
C GLN A 51 23.31 8.67 20.09
N GLN A 52 22.85 8.41 21.32
CA GLN A 52 21.88 7.35 21.58
C GLN A 52 20.51 7.67 21.00
N LYS A 53 20.06 8.94 21.05
CA LYS A 53 18.84 9.39 20.36
C LYS A 53 18.89 9.12 18.87
N LEU A 54 20.00 9.50 18.23
CA LEU A 54 20.20 9.24 16.80
C LEU A 54 20.13 7.74 16.53
N LEU A 55 20.88 6.92 17.28
CA LEU A 55 20.86 5.47 17.14
C LEU A 55 19.46 4.86 17.30
N HIS A 56 18.66 5.40 18.22
CA HIS A 56 17.30 4.96 18.42
C HIS A 56 16.38 5.40 17.29
N ALA A 57 16.58 6.60 16.73
CA ALA A 57 15.85 7.07 15.57
C ALA A 57 16.17 6.23 14.33
N MET A 58 17.43 5.82 14.14
CA MET A 58 17.82 4.88 13.08
C MET A 58 17.07 3.55 13.20
N ARG A 59 16.97 3.01 14.42
CA ARG A 59 16.25 1.74 14.67
C ARG A 59 14.75 1.90 14.48
N ALA A 60 14.17 2.97 15.02
CA ALA A 60 12.75 3.25 14.95
C ALA A 60 12.29 3.49 13.50
N SER A 61 13.01 4.32 12.74
CA SER A 61 12.72 4.56 11.32
C SER A 61 12.80 3.27 10.50
N LYS A 62 13.80 2.43 10.75
CA LYS A 62 13.91 1.13 10.07
C LYS A 62 12.73 0.21 10.41
N LEU A 63 12.27 0.18 11.67
CA LEU A 63 11.10 -0.60 12.07
C LEU A 63 9.82 -0.10 11.41
N ASP A 64 9.62 1.22 11.35
CA ASP A 64 8.47 1.83 10.67
C ASP A 64 8.48 1.50 9.17
N ALA A 65 9.64 1.56 8.51
CA ALA A 65 9.78 1.18 7.10
C ALA A 65 9.39 -0.28 6.86
N TYR A 66 9.80 -1.19 7.76
CA TYR A 66 9.41 -2.60 7.68
C TYR A 66 7.91 -2.81 7.89
N ARG A 67 7.27 -2.02 8.76
CA ARG A 67 5.82 -2.07 8.97
C ARG A 67 5.08 -1.69 7.70
N GLU A 68 5.43 -0.55 7.11
CA GLU A 68 4.83 -0.10 5.84
C GLU A 68 5.06 -1.13 4.72
N LEU A 69 6.29 -1.65 4.59
CA LEU A 69 6.59 -2.67 3.59
C LEU A 69 5.76 -3.95 3.77
N THR A 70 5.55 -4.36 5.03
CA THR A 70 4.73 -5.53 5.36
C THR A 70 3.27 -5.29 4.99
N GLU A 71 2.73 -4.11 5.28
CA GLU A 71 1.36 -3.74 4.92
C GLU A 71 1.17 -3.74 3.39
N GLN A 72 2.11 -3.16 2.64
CA GLN A 72 2.08 -3.19 1.18
C GLN A 72 2.18 -4.63 0.63
N LEU A 73 3.10 -5.44 1.15
CA LEU A 73 3.28 -6.83 0.73
C LEU A 73 2.03 -7.65 0.98
N SER A 74 1.43 -7.54 2.17
CA SER A 74 0.14 -8.19 2.48
C SER A 74 -0.94 -7.78 1.49
N GLY A 75 -1.04 -6.50 1.14
CA GLY A 75 -1.98 -6.02 0.10
C GLY A 75 -1.77 -6.67 -1.26
N VAL A 76 -0.50 -6.84 -1.69
CA VAL A 76 -0.15 -7.51 -2.96
C VAL A 76 -0.52 -9.00 -2.94
N LEU A 77 -0.24 -9.70 -1.84
CA LEU A 77 -0.56 -11.13 -1.70
C LEU A 77 -2.07 -11.37 -1.73
N THR A 78 -2.85 -10.56 -1.01
CA THR A 78 -4.32 -10.65 -1.04
C THR A 78 -4.87 -10.34 -2.44
N SER A 79 -4.42 -9.25 -3.07
CA SER A 79 -4.87 -8.87 -4.41
C SER A 79 -4.57 -9.95 -5.45
N SER A 80 -3.38 -10.57 -5.37
CA SER A 80 -2.97 -11.64 -6.31
C SER A 80 -3.85 -12.89 -6.17
N SER A 81 -4.25 -13.24 -4.95
CA SER A 81 -5.17 -14.37 -4.70
C SER A 81 -6.59 -14.15 -5.22
N SER A 82 -7.04 -12.89 -5.35
CA SER A 82 -8.39 -12.55 -5.83
C SER A 82 -8.53 -12.53 -7.35
N VAL A 83 -7.46 -12.34 -8.12
CA VAL A 83 -7.55 -12.26 -9.60
C VAL A 83 -7.76 -13.64 -10.25
N THR A 84 -7.53 -14.74 -9.53
CA THR A 84 -7.69 -16.10 -10.08
C THR A 84 -9.07 -16.73 -9.88
N ASN A 85 -9.98 -16.14 -9.09
CA ASN A 85 -11.27 -16.75 -8.80
C ASN A 85 -12.39 -15.71 -8.69
N SER A 86 -12.99 -15.34 -9.83
CA SER A 86 -14.43 -15.06 -9.80
C SER A 86 -15.12 -16.36 -9.38
N ASN A 87 -15.57 -16.41 -8.11
CA ASN A 87 -16.36 -17.48 -7.51
C ASN A 87 -15.56 -18.73 -7.09
N ILE A 88 -15.00 -18.71 -5.88
CA ILE A 88 -15.05 -19.75 -4.82
C ILE A 88 -14.25 -19.18 -3.65
N LEU A 89 -14.94 -18.93 -2.53
CA LEU A 89 -14.33 -18.63 -1.24
C LEU A 89 -13.47 -19.83 -0.84
N GLN A 90 -12.16 -19.74 -1.07
CA GLN A 90 -11.20 -20.67 -0.49
C GLN A 90 -10.55 -19.95 0.69
N ASP A 91 -11.03 -20.29 1.89
CA ASP A 91 -10.38 -19.99 3.16
C ASP A 91 -9.01 -20.67 3.19
N GLY A 92 -8.00 -19.96 2.68
CA GLY A 92 -6.60 -20.28 2.93
C GLY A 92 -6.17 -19.66 4.26
N PRO A 93 -5.38 -20.36 5.10
CA PRO A 93 -4.87 -19.76 6.33
C PRO A 93 -3.99 -18.56 5.99
N VAL A 94 -4.50 -17.36 6.28
CA VAL A 94 -3.73 -16.11 6.23
C VAL A 94 -2.71 -16.18 7.35
N THR A 95 -1.50 -16.63 7.01
CA THR A 95 -0.38 -16.64 7.96
C THR A 95 0.11 -15.22 8.13
N ASN A 96 -0.53 -14.48 9.05
CA ASN A 96 0.00 -13.24 9.61
C ASN A 96 1.30 -13.56 10.36
N SER A 97 2.41 -13.76 9.64
CA SER A 97 3.72 -13.98 10.23
C SER A 97 4.32 -12.65 10.66
N SER A 98 3.81 -12.11 11.76
CA SER A 98 4.44 -11.05 12.55
C SER A 98 5.68 -11.61 13.27
N ARG A 99 6.78 -11.75 12.54
CA ARG A 99 8.08 -12.03 13.13
C ARG A 99 9.18 -11.38 12.29
N GLY A 100 9.36 -10.09 12.55
CA GLY A 100 10.51 -9.24 12.24
C GLY A 100 11.35 -9.61 11.03
N VAL A 101 11.33 -8.72 10.03
CA VAL A 101 12.11 -8.72 8.77
C VAL A 101 11.41 -9.47 7.63
N VAL A 102 10.91 -8.71 6.66
CA VAL A 102 10.45 -9.22 5.36
C VAL A 102 11.66 -9.81 4.63
N ARG A 103 11.64 -11.11 4.35
CA ARG A 103 12.74 -11.80 3.66
C ARG A 103 12.96 -11.18 2.28
N GLY A 104 14.20 -10.88 1.94
CA GLY A 104 14.56 -10.25 0.66
C GLY A 104 14.42 -8.73 0.64
N ALA A 105 13.95 -8.10 1.73
CA ALA A 105 13.94 -6.65 1.83
C ALA A 105 15.35 -6.11 2.09
N ARG A 106 15.69 -5.01 1.42
CA ARG A 106 17.00 -4.37 1.47
C ARG A 106 16.86 -2.88 1.79
N VAL A 107 17.72 -2.38 2.67
CA VAL A 107 17.86 -0.94 2.88
C VAL A 107 18.58 -0.34 1.67
N VAL A 108 17.90 0.56 0.96
CA VAL A 108 18.48 1.27 -0.20
C VAL A 108 19.08 2.61 0.22
N ASN A 109 18.51 3.23 1.25
CA ASN A 109 18.98 4.52 1.74
C ASN A 109 18.64 4.69 3.23
N SER A 110 19.45 5.48 3.94
CA SER A 110 19.26 5.75 5.36
C SER A 110 20.02 7.02 5.76
N TYR A 111 19.29 8.07 6.17
CA TYR A 111 19.88 9.38 6.43
C TYR A 111 19.01 10.24 7.35
N PRO A 112 19.61 11.20 8.10
CA PRO A 112 18.87 12.23 8.79
C PRO A 112 18.42 13.35 7.83
N ASP A 113 17.22 13.86 8.03
CA ASP A 113 16.66 15.06 7.38
C ASP A 113 15.97 15.93 8.44
N GLY A 114 16.63 17.04 8.82
CA GLY A 114 16.20 17.87 9.93
C GLY A 114 16.15 17.10 11.26
N ASP A 115 14.98 17.11 11.92
CA ASP A 115 14.75 16.31 13.14
C ASP A 115 14.34 14.86 12.83
N MET A 116 14.13 14.49 11.57
CA MET A 116 13.69 13.15 11.21
C MET A 116 14.87 12.29 10.81
N TYR A 117 14.86 11.03 11.18
CA TYR A 117 15.69 10.01 10.57
C TYR A 117 14.85 9.18 9.61
N ILE A 118 15.32 9.02 8.38
CA ILE A 118 14.61 8.40 7.27
C ILE A 118 15.32 7.10 6.88
N THR A 119 14.55 6.03 6.69
CA THR A 119 15.05 4.76 6.17
C THR A 119 14.18 4.29 5.01
N GLU A 120 14.80 4.03 3.87
CA GLU A 120 14.14 3.54 2.67
C GLU A 120 14.45 2.06 2.46
N LEU A 121 13.40 1.26 2.23
CA LEU A 121 13.47 -0.16 1.94
C LEU A 121 12.96 -0.46 0.53
N GLU A 122 13.58 -1.47 -0.08
CA GLU A 122 13.14 -2.07 -1.34
C GLU A 122 12.95 -3.58 -1.14
N LEU A 123 11.95 -4.15 -1.81
CA LEU A 123 11.73 -5.59 -1.88
C LEU A 123 11.47 -6.02 -3.33
N ASP A 124 12.28 -6.94 -3.85
CA ASP A 124 11.96 -7.65 -5.08
C ASP A 124 10.98 -8.80 -4.78
N LEU A 125 9.79 -8.73 -5.39
CA LEU A 125 8.74 -9.72 -5.22
C LEU A 125 9.11 -11.09 -5.80
N LYS A 126 9.91 -11.16 -6.88
CA LYS A 126 10.38 -12.45 -7.41
C LYS A 126 11.33 -13.11 -6.44
N LEU A 127 12.28 -12.35 -5.89
CA LEU A 127 13.20 -12.84 -4.88
C LEU A 127 12.45 -13.30 -3.63
N TYR A 128 11.48 -12.51 -3.16
CA TYR A 128 10.63 -12.87 -2.04
C TYR A 128 9.95 -14.24 -2.26
N GLU A 129 9.32 -14.44 -3.43
CA GLU A 129 8.65 -15.70 -3.75
C GLU A 129 9.61 -16.89 -3.80
N ASN A 130 10.80 -16.71 -4.37
CA ASN A 130 11.83 -17.76 -4.37
C ASN A 130 12.26 -18.13 -2.94
N LEU A 131 12.54 -17.11 -2.11
CA LEU A 131 12.90 -17.28 -0.70
C LEU A 131 11.77 -17.90 0.13
N ARG A 132 10.51 -17.61 -0.21
CA ARG A 132 9.32 -18.19 0.43
C ARG A 132 9.17 -19.68 0.08
N LEU A 133 9.48 -20.06 -1.15
CA LEU A 133 9.40 -21.44 -1.64
C LEU A 133 10.66 -22.27 -1.35
N GLY A 134 11.71 -21.65 -0.80
CA GLY A 134 12.98 -22.32 -0.50
C GLY A 134 13.77 -22.71 -1.76
N ARG A 135 13.61 -21.96 -2.85
CA ARG A 135 14.33 -22.13 -4.12
C ARG A 135 15.43 -21.12 -4.29
#